data_AF-A0AAD8NPB8-F1
#
_entry.id   AF-A0AAD8NPB8-F1
#
_cell.length_a   1.000
_cell.length_b   1.000
_cell.length_c   1.000
_cell.angle_alpha   90.00
_cell.angle_beta   90.00
_cell.angle_gamma   90.00
#
_symmetry.space_group_name_H-M   'P 1'
#
loop_
_entity.id
_entity.type
_entity.pdbx_description
1 polymer ?
#
loop_
_entity_poly.entity_id
_entity_poly.type
_entity_poly.pdbx_seq_one_letter_code
_entity_poly.pdbx_strand_id
1 'polypeptide(L)'
;MGRLGCQIRLNSGNRLQAWIDYESNSKRLEVRLSKFGGKRHVDPLLFQQIDLPKIWPENDGFLVGLSSSSQICNVYSWSFKTRQSRDWVHSESLDPIGFMKGEEKVIKIRKKDECVMKILSALILRGGGRRR
;
A
#
# COMPACT_ATOMS: atom_id res chain seq x y z
N MET A 1 -1.46 14.59 35.59
CA MET A 1 -0.34 14.49 34.62
C MET A 1 -0.48 15.60 33.60
N GLY A 2 0.49 16.53 33.55
CA GLY A 2 0.45 17.68 32.65
C GLY A 2 0.71 17.25 31.20
N ARG A 3 -0.23 17.57 30.30
CA ARG A 3 0.04 17.57 28.86
C ARG A 3 1.07 18.68 28.60
N LEU A 4 2.34 18.32 28.42
CA LEU A 4 3.33 19.20 27.79
C LEU A 4 2.95 19.30 26.29
N GLY A 5 1.86 20.01 26.01
CA GLY A 5 1.43 20.29 24.65
C GLY A 5 2.41 21.25 24.02
N CYS A 6 3.09 20.81 22.95
CA CYS A 6 3.86 21.71 22.12
C CYS A 6 2.91 22.78 21.56
N GLN A 7 3.02 24.03 22.04
CA GLN A 7 2.24 25.14 21.53
C GLN A 7 2.78 25.54 20.14
N ILE A 8 2.23 24.93 19.09
CA ILE A 8 2.61 25.23 17.70
C ILE A 8 1.71 26.34 17.17
N ARG A 9 2.29 27.51 16.88
CA ARG A 9 1.59 28.61 16.22
C ARG A 9 1.52 28.38 14.70
N LEU A 10 0.33 28.00 14.24
CA LEU A 10 0.05 27.66 12.84
C LEU A 10 0.10 28.87 11.89
N ASN A 11 -0.14 30.08 12.40
CA ASN A 11 -0.18 31.31 11.60
C ASN A 11 1.13 32.12 11.63
N SER A 12 2.24 31.51 12.00
CA SER A 12 3.52 32.21 12.16
C SER A 12 4.28 32.46 10.86
N GLY A 13 3.76 32.01 9.71
CA GLY A 13 4.45 32.03 8.40
C GLY A 13 5.62 31.03 8.29
N ASN A 14 5.95 30.36 9.39
CA ASN A 14 7.02 29.36 9.42
C ASN A 14 6.59 28.08 8.71
N ARG A 15 7.56 27.42 8.07
CA ARG A 15 7.33 26.10 7.47
C ARG A 15 7.10 25.06 8.56
N LEU A 16 6.06 24.26 8.37
CA LEU A 16 5.69 23.16 9.25
C LEU A 16 5.84 21.83 8.52
N GLN A 17 5.98 20.76 9.29
CA GLN A 17 5.97 19.39 8.82
C GLN A 17 4.94 18.59 9.60
N ALA A 18 4.07 17.89 8.88
CA ALA A 18 3.00 17.08 9.45
C ALA A 18 3.18 15.61 9.08
N TRP A 19 2.78 14.73 9.99
CA TRP A 19 2.64 13.29 9.75
C TRP A 19 1.22 12.89 10.12
N ILE A 20 0.59 12.13 9.23
CA ILE A 20 -0.74 11.58 9.41
C ILE A 20 -0.59 10.08 9.24
N ASP A 21 -0.84 9.33 10.31
CA ASP A 21 -0.71 7.88 10.30
C ASP A 21 -2.04 7.26 10.74
N TYR A 22 -2.44 6.20 10.04
CA TYR A 22 -3.59 5.40 10.39
C TYR A 22 -3.15 3.95 10.63
N GLU A 23 -3.44 3.43 11.81
CA GLU A 23 -3.21 2.04 12.19
C GLU A 23 -4.53 1.28 12.14
N SER A 24 -4.67 0.35 11.19
CA SER A 24 -5.92 -0.37 10.92
C SER A 24 -6.35 -1.26 12.08
N ASN A 25 -5.40 -1.88 12.77
CA ASN A 25 -5.69 -2.85 13.84
C ASN A 25 -6.38 -2.20 15.04
N SER A 26 -5.95 -0.98 15.39
CA SER A 26 -6.53 -0.22 16.51
C SER A 26 -7.50 0.87 16.06
N LYS A 27 -7.74 0.99 14.74
CA LYS A 27 -8.60 2.03 14.14
C LYS A 27 -8.16 3.43 14.58
N ARG A 28 -6.85 3.64 14.63
CA ARG A 28 -6.21 4.77 15.29
C ARG A 28 -5.65 5.73 14.25
N LEU A 29 -6.24 6.92 14.17
CA LEU A 29 -5.74 8.04 13.38
C LEU A 29 -4.93 8.97 14.28
N GLU A 30 -3.67 9.20 13.91
CA GLU A 30 -2.78 10.13 14.59
C GLU A 30 -2.35 11.26 13.68
N VAL A 31 -2.32 12.47 14.23
CA VAL A 31 -1.71 13.63 13.60
C VAL A 31 -0.58 14.12 14.47
N ARG A 32 0.60 14.24 13.87
CA ARG A 32 1.80 14.82 14.48
C ARG A 32 2.20 16.05 13.68
N LEU A 33 2.69 17.06 14.38
CA LEU A 33 3.10 18.32 13.77
C LEU A 33 4.40 18.79 14.41
N SER A 34 5.29 19.34 13.60
CA SER A 34 6.54 19.95 14.04
C SER A 34 6.88 21.16 13.16
N LYS A 35 7.79 22.01 13.64
CA LYS A 35 8.51 22.93 12.75
C LYS A 35 9.30 22.14 11.71
N PHE A 36 9.46 22.70 10.52
CA PHE A 36 10.25 22.08 9.45
C PHE A 36 11.69 21.82 9.91
N GLY A 37 12.21 20.62 9.62
CA GLY A 37 13.51 20.15 10.11
C GLY A 37 13.53 19.67 11.56
N GLY A 38 12.43 19.80 12.30
CA GLY A 38 12.28 19.25 13.64
C GLY A 38 12.06 17.74 13.64
N LYS A 39 12.33 17.11 14.79
CA LYS A 39 12.10 15.67 14.97
C LYS A 39 10.60 15.39 15.09
N ARG A 40 10.17 14.24 14.57
CA ARG A 40 8.81 13.73 14.78
C ARG A 40 8.61 13.44 16.27
N HIS A 41 7.65 14.13 16.89
CA HIS A 41 7.28 13.91 18.29
C HIS A 41 6.77 12.48 18.50
N VAL A 42 7.10 11.89 19.65
CA VAL A 42 6.62 10.55 20.04
C VAL A 42 5.12 10.60 20.29
N ASP A 43 4.67 11.61 21.03
CA ASP A 43 3.26 11.83 21.30
C ASP A 43 2.57 12.54 20.14
N PRO A 44 1.38 12.07 19.72
CA PRO A 44 0.59 12.75 18.70
C PRO A 44 0.03 14.07 19.23
N LEU A 45 -0.07 15.06 18.34
CA LEU A 45 -0.77 16.31 18.65
C LEU A 45 -2.28 16.04 18.79
N LEU A 46 -2.81 15.19 17.90
CA LEU A 46 -4.19 14.75 17.91
C LEU A 46 -4.25 13.25 17.67
N PHE A 47 -5.11 12.57 18.43
CA PHE A 47 -5.43 11.17 18.25
C PHE A 47 -6.94 11.01 18.23
N GLN A 48 -7.45 10.24 17.27
CA GLN A 48 -8.86 9.88 17.18
C GLN A 48 -9.00 8.40 16.79
N GLN A 49 -9.95 7.71 17.40
CA GLN A 49 -10.33 6.36 17.00
C GLN A 49 -11.46 6.45 15.97
N ILE A 50 -11.21 6.00 14.74
CA ILE A 50 -12.13 6.06 13.59
C ILE A 50 -12.04 4.78 12.79
N ASP A 51 -13.20 4.17 12.52
CA ASP A 51 -13.32 2.96 11.71
C ASP A 51 -13.46 3.33 10.22
N LEU A 52 -12.33 3.58 9.54
CA LEU A 52 -12.33 4.01 8.13
C LEU A 52 -13.11 3.07 7.18
N PRO A 53 -13.03 1.73 7.30
CA PRO A 53 -13.82 0.82 6.47
C PRO A 53 -15.34 0.94 6.66
N LYS A 54 -15.82 1.49 7.79
CA LYS A 54 -17.25 1.76 7.96
C LYS A 54 -17.70 3.05 7.29
N ILE A 55 -16.77 3.96 7.00
CA ILE A 55 -17.05 5.27 6.42
C ILE A 55 -17.04 5.18 4.90
N TRP A 56 -16.12 4.38 4.34
CA TRP A 56 -16.01 4.18 2.90
C TRP A 56 -16.50 2.77 2.53
N PRO A 57 -17.55 2.65 1.71
CA PRO A 57 -18.00 1.36 1.19
C PRO A 57 -16.87 0.63 0.46
N GLU A 58 -16.75 -0.69 0.65
CA GLU A 58 -15.64 -1.50 0.15
C GLU A 58 -15.40 -1.43 -1.37
N ASN A 59 -16.40 -1.03 -2.15
CA ASN A 59 -16.32 -1.05 -3.61
C ASN A 59 -15.86 0.25 -4.26
N ASP A 60 -15.77 1.36 -3.52
CA ASP A 60 -15.32 2.62 -4.08
C ASP A 60 -13.96 2.97 -3.47
N GLY A 61 -12.91 2.88 -4.30
CA GLY A 61 -11.59 3.39 -3.91
C GLY A 61 -11.68 4.84 -3.44
N PHE A 62 -10.83 5.23 -2.50
CA PHE A 62 -10.84 6.59 -1.96
C PHE A 62 -9.74 7.46 -2.59
N LEU A 63 -10.00 8.76 -2.67
CA LEU A 63 -9.03 9.76 -3.10
C LEU A 63 -8.37 10.40 -1.88
N VAL A 64 -7.06 10.63 -1.99
CA VAL A 64 -6.29 11.36 -0.99
C VAL A 64 -5.70 12.60 -1.62
N GLY A 65 -5.89 13.74 -0.97
CA GLY A 65 -5.42 15.02 -1.46
C GLY A 65 -5.37 16.07 -0.36
N LEU A 66 -5.03 17.28 -0.76
CA LEU A 66 -4.97 18.45 0.12
C LEU A 66 -6.00 19.47 -0.37
N SER A 67 -6.68 20.11 0.58
CA SER A 67 -7.65 21.18 0.30
C SER A 67 -7.43 22.33 1.28
N SER A 68 -7.57 23.57 0.81
CA SER A 68 -7.48 24.80 1.61
C SER A 68 -8.47 25.84 1.08
N SER A 69 -9.08 26.61 1.96
CA SER A 69 -10.18 27.53 1.61
C SER A 69 -9.94 29.00 1.93
N SER A 70 -9.05 29.33 2.87
CA SER A 70 -9.04 30.68 3.50
C SER A 70 -7.71 31.41 3.49
N GLN A 71 -6.59 30.71 3.33
CA GLN A 71 -5.26 31.31 3.41
C GLN A 71 -4.35 30.69 2.34
N ILE A 72 -3.33 31.44 1.95
CA ILE A 72 -2.28 30.95 1.04
C ILE A 72 -1.58 29.77 1.73
N CYS A 73 -1.72 28.58 1.16
CA CYS A 73 -1.09 27.36 1.66
C CYS A 73 -0.10 26.84 0.63
N ASN A 74 1.19 26.93 0.96
CA ASN A 74 2.27 26.41 0.12
C ASN A 74 2.64 25.00 0.56
N VAL A 75 2.53 24.04 -0.37
CA VAL A 75 2.95 22.64 -0.15
C VAL A 75 4.34 22.46 -0.77
N TYR A 76 5.36 22.33 0.08
CA TYR A 76 6.75 22.15 -0.38
C TYR A 76 7.06 20.71 -0.79
N SER A 77 6.46 19.74 -0.11
CA SER A 77 6.61 18.32 -0.37
C SER A 77 5.45 17.57 0.27
N TRP A 78 5.01 16.49 -0.36
CA TRP A 78 4.02 15.59 0.18
C TRP A 78 4.34 14.16 -0.26
N SER A 79 4.00 13.19 0.58
CA SER A 79 4.13 11.77 0.25
C SER A 79 2.99 11.01 0.88
N PHE A 80 2.44 10.05 0.13
CA PHE A 80 1.41 9.15 0.63
C PHE A 80 1.85 7.70 0.43
N LYS A 81 1.63 6.87 1.44
CA LYS A 81 1.95 5.44 1.42
C LYS A 81 0.84 4.68 2.14
N THR A 82 0.37 3.60 1.51
CA THR A 82 -0.54 2.63 2.14
C THR A 82 0.20 1.31 2.32
N ARG A 83 -0.11 0.58 3.39
CA ARG A 83 0.28 -0.82 3.51
C ARG A 83 -0.93 -1.66 3.15
N GLN A 84 -0.87 -2.35 2.02
CA GLN A 84 -1.84 -3.40 1.74
C GLN A 84 -1.47 -4.60 2.62
N SER A 85 -2.37 -4.98 3.53
CA SER A 85 -2.25 -6.28 4.17
C SER A 85 -2.35 -7.34 3.07
N ARG A 86 -1.34 -8.19 2.93
CA ARG A 86 -1.44 -9.35 2.05
C ARG A 86 -2.11 -10.44 2.85
N ASP A 87 -3.30 -10.85 2.43
CA ASP A 87 -4.01 -12.00 3.04
C ASP A 87 -3.26 -13.33 2.86
N TRP A 88 -2.19 -13.35 2.04
CA TRP A 88 -1.33 -14.50 1.81
C TRP A 88 -0.10 -14.54 2.72
N VAL A 89 -0.24 -15.06 3.95
CA VAL A 89 0.94 -15.46 4.74
C VAL A 89 0.82 -16.86 5.37
N HIS A 90 -0.27 -17.58 5.15
CA HIS A 90 -0.36 -18.98 5.57
C HIS A 90 -0.70 -19.85 4.37
N SER A 91 0.29 -20.62 3.91
CA SER A 91 0.00 -21.86 3.20
C SER A 91 -0.88 -22.69 4.13
N GLU A 92 -2.08 -23.04 3.68
CA GLU A 92 -2.90 -24.04 4.35
C GLU A 92 -2.03 -25.29 4.55
N SER A 93 -1.89 -25.72 5.81
CA SER A 93 -1.03 -26.86 6.12
C SER A 93 -1.65 -28.10 5.49
N LEU A 94 -0.91 -28.76 4.59
CA LEU A 94 -1.33 -30.05 4.07
C LEU A 94 -1.42 -31.03 5.23
N ASP A 95 -2.60 -31.61 5.43
CA ASP A 95 -2.85 -32.61 6.45
C ASP A 95 -2.09 -33.91 6.08
N PRO A 96 -1.02 -34.29 6.80
CA PRO A 96 -0.18 -35.43 6.42
C PRO A 96 -0.91 -36.78 6.56
N ILE A 97 -2.05 -36.81 7.25
CA ILE A 97 -2.81 -38.04 7.53
C ILE A 97 -3.62 -38.49 6.30
N GLY A 98 -3.94 -37.58 5.37
CA GLY A 98 -4.66 -37.91 4.14
C GLY A 98 -3.83 -38.68 3.09
N PHE A 99 -2.50 -38.68 3.20
CA PHE A 99 -1.60 -39.23 2.18
C PHE A 99 -1.18 -40.68 2.42
N MET A 100 -1.47 -41.26 3.57
CA MET A 100 -1.05 -42.63 3.92
C MET A 100 -2.06 -43.72 3.52
N LYS A 101 -3.16 -43.38 2.84
CA LYS A 101 -4.18 -44.36 2.44
C LYS A 101 -4.35 -44.43 0.92
N GLY A 102 -3.47 -45.23 0.31
CA GLY A 102 -3.81 -46.02 -0.87
C GLY A 102 -3.51 -45.39 -2.23
N GLU A 103 -2.79 -46.20 -3.01
CA GLU A 103 -2.65 -46.17 -4.48
C GLU A 103 -1.46 -45.38 -5.03
N GLU A 104 -0.43 -46.13 -5.43
CA GLU A 104 0.45 -45.82 -6.55
C GLU A 104 -0.38 -45.38 -7.77
N LYS A 105 -0.64 -44.08 -7.89
CA LYS A 105 -1.15 -43.50 -9.14
C LYS A 105 0.03 -42.95 -9.91
N VAL A 106 0.53 -43.80 -10.80
CA VAL A 106 1.30 -43.51 -12.02
C VAL A 106 1.31 -42.02 -12.34
N ILE A 107 2.51 -41.42 -12.34
CA ILE A 107 2.74 -40.09 -12.87
C ILE A 107 2.42 -40.13 -14.37
N LYS A 108 1.16 -39.90 -14.73
CA LYS A 108 0.79 -39.52 -16.09
C LYS A 108 1.22 -38.08 -16.26
N ILE A 109 2.40 -37.90 -16.85
CA ILE A 109 2.87 -36.62 -17.39
C ILE A 109 1.75 -36.10 -18.30
N ARG A 110 1.00 -35.10 -17.80
CA ARG A 110 0.03 -34.36 -18.62
C ARG A 110 0.83 -33.61 -19.68
N LYS A 111 0.58 -33.96 -20.95
CA LYS A 111 1.03 -33.17 -22.10
C LYS A 111 0.64 -31.71 -21.85
N LYS A 112 1.64 -30.83 -21.84
CA LYS A 112 1.46 -29.39 -21.72
C LYS A 112 0.77 -28.90 -22.99
N ASP A 113 -0.42 -28.34 -22.81
CA ASP A 113 -1.30 -27.89 -23.88
C ASP A 113 -0.65 -26.88 -24.84
N GLU A 114 -0.99 -27.06 -26.11
CA GLU A 114 -0.54 -26.37 -27.32
C GLU A 114 -1.00 -24.90 -27.41
N CYS A 115 -0.65 -24.06 -26.42
CA CYS A 115 -0.94 -22.60 -26.51
C CYS A 115 0.32 -21.72 -26.42
N VAL A 116 1.49 -22.30 -26.14
CA VAL A 116 2.75 -21.54 -25.96
C VAL A 116 3.55 -21.38 -27.27
N MET A 117 3.17 -22.04 -28.37
CA MET A 117 3.96 -22.05 -29.62
C MET A 117 3.56 -20.99 -30.66
N LYS A 118 2.56 -20.14 -30.42
CA LYS A 118 2.13 -19.11 -31.39
C LYS A 118 2.93 -17.80 -31.38
N ILE A 119 3.87 -17.60 -30.45
CA ILE A 119 4.60 -16.32 -30.31
C ILE A 119 5.96 -16.31 -31.03
N LEU A 120 6.49 -17.47 -31.46
CA LEU A 120 7.83 -17.54 -32.09
C LEU A 120 7.84 -17.38 -33.62
N SER A 121 6.70 -17.39 -34.32
CA SER A 121 6.65 -17.26 -35.79
C SER A 121 6.69 -15.82 -36.31
N ALA A 122 6.59 -14.81 -35.44
CA ALA A 122 6.59 -13.40 -35.84
C ALA A 122 8.00 -12.76 -35.97
N LEU A 123 9.08 -13.54 -35.78
CA LEU A 123 10.46 -13.02 -35.82
C LEU A 123 11.30 -13.44 -37.04
N ILE A 124 10.74 -14.18 -38.01
CA ILE A 124 11.54 -14.69 -39.16
C ILE A 124 11.27 -13.98 -40.50
N LEU A 125 10.41 -12.94 -40.54
CA LEU A 125 10.19 -12.16 -41.78
C LEU A 125 10.49 -10.68 -41.59
N ARG A 126 11.70 -10.36 -41.10
CA ARG A 126 12.29 -9.02 -41.31
C ARG A 126 13.81 -9.07 -41.37
N GLY A 127 14.34 -9.32 -42.57
CA GLY A 127 15.73 -9.03 -42.88
C GLY A 127 16.26 -9.93 -43.98
N GLY A 128 16.39 -9.43 -45.21
CA GLY A 128 17.05 -10.20 -46.25
C GLY A 128 16.97 -9.73 -47.70
N GLY A 129 16.45 -8.54 -47.99
CA GLY A 129 16.56 -7.98 -49.35
C GLY A 129 17.95 -7.40 -49.58
N ARG A 130 18.90 -8.19 -50.13
CA ARG A 130 20.04 -7.65 -50.88
C ARG A 130 20.73 -8.69 -51.77
N ARG A 131 21.12 -8.21 -52.97
CA ARG A 131 22.00 -8.78 -54.03
C ARG A 131 21.20 -9.48 -55.14
N ARG A 132 21.38 -9.18 -56.43
CA ARG A 132 22.37 -8.38 -57.16
C ARG A 132 21.74 -7.93 -58.47
#